data_AF-A0AAU5JX56-F1
#
_entry.id   AF-A0AAU5JX56-F1
#
_cell.length_a   1.000
_cell.length_b   1.000
_cell.length_c   1.000
_cell.angle_alpha   90.00
_cell.angle_beta   90.00
_cell.angle_gamma   90.00
#
_symmetry.space_group_name_H-M   'P 1'
#
loop_
_entity.id
_entity.type
_entity.pdbx_description
1 polymer ?
#
loop_
_entity_poly.entity_id
_entity_poly.type
_entity_poly.pdbx_seq_one_letter_code
_entity_poly.pdbx_strand_id
1 'polypeptide(L)'
;MERNEQDPVRLAVSDEPMPEGAEQDPEVRAALADVETLREQLAFIATAVAGTAPAPEASAHPLVGSRPRRRRALRRALVAVAAVAVLGTGAAYLVAHNGELGEEEGTAKPTAESLVACATDIAEGKVTRVERLGGDQGVRVTLSVERTYKPAGTAATPPAGTPLVFTAAESADPYFREGARMLVVVSRFAGEGPVTFREGDPPPGDSGEDVGKVDDGLEYGRKWVEKALPGSVGIDCSDPG
;
A
#
# COMPACT_ATOMS: atom_id res chain seq x y z
N MET A 1 -13.58 -15.21 32.23
CA MET A 1 -12.59 -16.14 32.83
C MET A 1 -13.05 -17.53 32.41
N GLU A 2 -12.35 -18.33 31.61
CA GLU A 2 -10.98 -18.36 31.08
C GLU A 2 -11.07 -19.02 29.69
N ARG A 3 -10.50 -18.40 28.65
CA ARG A 3 -10.29 -19.03 27.33
C ARG A 3 -9.03 -18.49 26.63
N ASN A 4 -8.11 -17.95 27.43
CA ASN A 4 -6.92 -17.24 26.96
C ASN A 4 -5.61 -17.97 27.33
N GLU A 5 -5.68 -19.05 28.11
CA GLU A 5 -4.50 -19.77 28.61
C GLU A 5 -4.05 -20.92 27.69
N GLN A 6 -4.78 -21.18 26.61
CA GLN A 6 -4.50 -22.26 25.65
C GLN A 6 -4.66 -21.78 24.21
N ASP A 7 -4.30 -20.54 23.90
CA ASP A 7 -4.19 -20.13 22.51
C ASP A 7 -2.94 -20.82 21.89
N PRO A 8 -3.12 -21.76 20.95
CA PRO A 8 -2.01 -22.54 20.38
C PRO A 8 -1.01 -21.66 19.63
N VAL A 9 -1.45 -20.54 19.05
CA VAL A 9 -0.57 -19.60 18.33
C VAL A 9 0.29 -18.83 19.32
N ARG A 10 -0.30 -18.34 20.42
CA ARG A 10 0.44 -17.68 21.50
C ARG A 10 1.54 -18.61 22.04
N LEU A 11 1.20 -19.87 22.30
CA LEU A 11 2.14 -20.89 22.78
C LEU A 11 3.26 -21.20 21.77
N ALA A 12 2.97 -21.17 20.47
CA ALA A 12 3.95 -21.45 19.43
C ALA A 12 4.92 -20.28 19.18
N VAL A 13 4.48 -19.04 19.43
CA VAL A 13 5.28 -17.82 19.20
C VAL A 13 6.10 -17.40 20.41
N SER A 14 5.65 -17.71 21.63
CA SER A 14 6.32 -17.26 22.85
C SER A 14 7.61 -18.05 23.12
N ASP A 15 8.62 -17.37 23.67
CA ASP A 15 9.85 -18.00 24.16
C ASP A 15 9.67 -18.68 25.55
N GLU A 16 8.41 -18.87 25.98
CA GLU A 16 8.07 -19.46 27.27
C GLU A 16 8.20 -21.00 27.21
N PRO A 17 8.65 -21.67 28.29
CA PRO A 17 8.72 -23.12 28.32
C PRO A 17 7.31 -23.71 28.17
N MET A 18 7.16 -24.64 27.24
CA MET A 18 5.87 -25.21 26.88
C MET A 18 5.27 -26.01 28.05
N PRO A 19 3.98 -25.80 28.39
CA PRO A 19 3.34 -26.53 29.48
C PRO A 19 3.29 -28.04 29.22
N GLU A 20 3.35 -28.81 30.31
CA GLU A 20 3.44 -30.27 30.25
C GLU A 20 2.22 -30.87 29.50
N GLY A 21 2.49 -31.61 28.42
CA GLY A 21 1.46 -32.25 27.59
C GLY A 21 0.94 -31.41 26.41
N ALA A 22 1.30 -30.13 26.28
CA ALA A 22 0.83 -29.28 25.18
C ALA A 22 1.34 -29.73 23.80
N GLU A 23 2.50 -30.37 23.71
CA GLU A 23 3.04 -30.95 22.46
C GLU A 23 2.15 -32.05 21.85
N GLN A 24 1.30 -32.67 22.68
CA GLN A 24 0.39 -33.74 22.25
C GLN A 24 -0.90 -33.18 21.65
N ASP A 25 -1.18 -31.90 21.85
CA ASP A 25 -2.34 -31.23 21.27
C ASP A 25 -2.15 -31.03 19.75
N PRO A 26 -3.10 -31.51 18.91
CA PRO A 26 -3.02 -31.33 17.47
C PRO A 26 -3.01 -29.88 17.00
N GLU A 27 -3.68 -28.96 17.71
CA GLU A 27 -3.75 -27.54 17.34
C GLU A 27 -2.43 -26.83 17.66
N VAL A 28 -1.81 -27.13 18.81
CA VAL A 28 -0.48 -26.63 19.16
C VAL A 28 0.57 -27.12 18.17
N ARG A 29 0.50 -28.38 17.75
CA ARG A 29 1.44 -28.95 16.76
C ARG A 29 1.29 -28.32 15.38
N ALA A 30 0.05 -28.02 14.97
CA ALA A 30 -0.21 -27.30 13.73
C ALA A 30 0.35 -25.88 13.80
N ALA A 31 0.10 -25.16 14.89
CA ALA A 31 0.63 -23.82 15.12
C ALA A 31 2.16 -23.78 15.12
N LEU A 32 2.84 -24.77 15.71
CA LEU A 32 4.30 -24.88 15.67
C LEU A 32 4.82 -25.09 14.24
N ALA A 33 4.15 -25.90 13.43
CA ALA A 33 4.53 -26.11 12.03
C ALA A 33 4.31 -24.85 11.18
N ASP A 34 3.24 -24.10 11.43
CA ASP A 34 2.96 -22.84 10.77
C ASP A 34 4.00 -21.77 11.16
N VAL A 35 4.34 -21.65 12.45
CA VAL A 35 5.38 -20.72 12.93
C VAL A 35 6.75 -21.07 12.34
N GLU A 36 7.08 -22.35 12.20
CA GLU A 36 8.33 -22.77 11.55
C GLU A 36 8.38 -22.31 10.09
N THR A 37 7.28 -22.49 9.36
CA THR A 37 7.15 -22.00 7.97
C THR A 37 7.33 -20.48 7.90
N LEU A 38 6.76 -19.72 8.83
CA LEU A 38 6.92 -18.27 8.89
C LEU A 38 8.36 -17.86 9.21
N ARG A 39 9.06 -18.59 10.08
CA ARG A 39 10.48 -18.35 10.38
C ARG A 39 11.37 -18.59 9.16
N GLU A 40 11.09 -19.61 8.36
CA GLU A 40 11.79 -19.86 7.10
C GLU A 40 11.59 -18.71 6.10
N GLN A 41 10.36 -18.21 5.96
CA GLN A 41 10.05 -17.08 5.09
C GLN A 41 10.71 -15.78 5.57
N LEU A 42 10.69 -15.52 6.87
CA LEU A 42 11.35 -14.37 7.48
C LEU A 42 12.86 -14.44 7.32
N ALA A 43 13.49 -15.61 7.43
CA ALA A 43 14.92 -15.77 7.19
C ALA A 43 15.29 -15.42 5.73
N PHE A 44 14.44 -15.79 4.76
CA PHE A 44 14.64 -15.42 3.37
C PHE A 44 14.55 -13.90 3.15
N ILE A 45 13.53 -13.25 3.72
CA ILE A 45 13.36 -11.79 3.64
C ILE A 45 14.51 -11.07 4.35
N ALA A 46 14.90 -11.52 5.55
CA ALA A 46 16.01 -10.95 6.30
C ALA A 46 17.34 -11.02 5.52
N THR A 47 17.58 -12.12 4.79
CA THR A 47 18.76 -12.27 3.93
C THR A 47 18.76 -11.26 2.79
N ALA A 48 17.59 -11.01 2.17
CA ALA A 48 17.43 -10.01 1.12
C ALA A 48 17.61 -8.58 1.65
N VAL A 49 17.04 -8.27 2.83
CA VAL A 49 17.13 -6.96 3.49
C VAL A 49 18.55 -6.67 3.98
N ALA A 50 19.23 -7.66 4.55
CA ALA A 50 20.59 -7.50 5.07
C ALA A 50 21.66 -7.32 3.97
N GLY A 51 21.27 -7.36 2.67
CA GLY A 51 22.20 -7.21 1.55
C GLY A 51 23.33 -8.23 1.53
N THR A 52 23.24 -9.29 2.35
CA THR A 52 24.28 -10.28 2.52
C THR A 52 24.01 -11.39 1.52
N ALA A 53 24.27 -11.09 0.24
CA ALA A 53 24.55 -12.15 -0.70
C ALA A 53 25.78 -12.92 -0.17
N PRO A 54 25.71 -14.24 0.06
CA PRO A 54 26.93 -15.00 0.27
C PRO A 54 27.85 -14.74 -0.93
N ALA A 55 29.01 -14.17 -0.64
CA ALA A 55 30.01 -13.85 -1.64
C ALA A 55 30.27 -15.13 -2.47
N PRO A 56 30.16 -15.08 -3.81
CA PRO A 56 30.59 -16.20 -4.61
C PRO A 56 32.10 -16.35 -4.40
N GLU A 57 32.50 -17.45 -3.75
CA GLU A 57 33.89 -17.85 -3.68
C GLU A 57 34.42 -17.95 -5.11
N ALA A 58 35.32 -17.03 -5.44
CA ALA A 58 36.10 -17.04 -6.66
C ALA A 58 37.03 -18.26 -6.64
N SER A 59 36.52 -19.43 -7.01
CA SER A 59 37.34 -20.58 -7.36
C SER A 59 37.83 -20.41 -8.79
N ALA A 60 39.09 -20.00 -8.90
CA ALA A 60 39.87 -20.08 -10.12
C ALA A 60 40.04 -21.54 -10.55
N HIS A 61 39.56 -21.90 -11.74
CA HIS A 61 40.00 -23.10 -12.45
C HIS A 61 40.55 -22.74 -13.84
N PRO A 62 41.67 -23.34 -14.26
CA PRO A 62 42.45 -22.88 -15.40
C PRO A 62 41.89 -23.36 -16.75
N LEU A 63 42.34 -22.64 -17.77
CA LEU A 63 42.08 -22.78 -19.20
C LEU A 63 42.27 -24.20 -19.76
N VAL A 64 41.26 -24.74 -20.45
CA VAL A 64 41.43 -25.75 -21.51
C VAL A 64 40.45 -25.43 -22.66
N GLY A 65 40.98 -25.33 -23.88
CA GLY A 65 40.23 -24.90 -25.06
C GLY A 65 39.79 -25.99 -26.04
N SER A 66 38.85 -25.56 -26.91
CA SER A 66 38.45 -26.11 -28.23
C SER A 66 37.59 -27.39 -28.22
N ARG A 67 36.48 -27.54 -28.97
CA ARG A 67 36.17 -27.16 -30.37
C ARG A 67 34.63 -27.09 -30.63
N PRO A 68 34.16 -26.47 -31.73
CA PRO A 68 32.75 -26.37 -32.08
C PRO A 68 32.32 -27.44 -33.10
N ARG A 69 31.14 -28.06 -32.93
CA ARG A 69 30.31 -28.53 -34.07
C ARG A 69 28.91 -29.03 -33.70
N ARG A 70 27.98 -28.60 -34.56
CA ARG A 70 26.74 -29.26 -35.05
C ARG A 70 25.43 -29.08 -34.26
N ARG A 71 24.69 -28.09 -34.78
CA ARG A 71 23.24 -28.09 -35.06
C ARG A 71 22.64 -29.49 -35.27
N ARG A 72 21.53 -29.78 -34.57
CA ARG A 72 20.29 -30.47 -35.02
C ARG A 72 19.34 -30.55 -33.83
N ALA A 73 18.24 -29.80 -33.89
CA ALA A 73 16.88 -30.32 -34.14
C ALA A 73 16.22 -30.81 -32.85
N LEU A 74 15.33 -30.01 -32.26
CA LEU A 74 13.87 -30.00 -32.50
C LEU A 74 13.12 -30.77 -31.40
N ARG A 75 12.19 -30.04 -30.79
CA ARG A 75 10.81 -30.46 -30.50
C ARG A 75 10.55 -31.26 -29.22
N ARG A 76 9.62 -30.63 -28.45
CA ARG A 76 8.54 -31.18 -27.60
C ARG A 76 8.88 -31.42 -26.13
N ALA A 77 8.38 -30.50 -25.30
CA ALA A 77 7.44 -30.87 -24.24
C ALA A 77 6.52 -29.66 -23.96
N LEU A 78 5.34 -29.68 -24.57
CA LEU A 78 4.16 -28.94 -24.13
C LEU A 78 3.46 -29.87 -23.13
N VAL A 79 3.44 -29.50 -21.84
CA VAL A 79 2.42 -29.98 -20.89
C VAL A 79 2.09 -28.84 -19.94
N ALA A 80 0.80 -28.61 -19.81
CA ALA A 80 0.12 -27.51 -19.15
C ALA A 80 0.24 -27.51 -17.62
N VAL A 81 0.23 -26.31 -17.03
CA VAL A 81 -0.55 -26.04 -15.81
C VAL A 81 -1.24 -24.69 -16.01
N ALA A 82 -2.56 -24.75 -16.14
CA ALA A 82 -3.44 -23.60 -16.05
C ALA A 82 -3.76 -23.33 -14.57
N ALA A 83 -3.95 -22.04 -14.27
CA ALA A 83 -4.58 -21.47 -13.09
C ALA A 83 -3.82 -21.61 -11.75
N VAL A 84 -3.06 -20.56 -11.40
CA VAL A 84 -3.13 -20.02 -10.03
C VAL A 84 -3.85 -18.69 -10.12
N ALA A 85 -5.04 -18.70 -9.51
CA ALA A 85 -5.95 -17.58 -9.41
C ALA A 85 -5.35 -16.48 -8.53
N VAL A 86 -5.33 -15.27 -9.09
CA VAL A 86 -5.87 -14.04 -8.51
C VAL A 86 -6.02 -14.05 -6.97
N LEU A 87 -4.90 -13.78 -6.29
CA LEU A 87 -4.89 -13.25 -4.91
C LEU A 87 -3.88 -12.09 -4.84
N GLY A 88 -3.98 -11.15 -5.77
CA GLY A 88 -3.09 -9.98 -5.83
C GLY A 88 -3.79 -8.64 -6.01
N THR A 89 -5.09 -8.63 -6.36
CA THR A 89 -5.81 -7.39 -6.63
C THR A 89 -6.26 -6.64 -5.37
N GLY A 90 -6.33 -7.31 -4.21
CA GLY A 90 -6.72 -6.66 -2.95
C GLY A 90 -5.58 -5.85 -2.33
N ALA A 91 -4.38 -6.44 -2.22
CA ALA A 91 -3.25 -5.79 -1.57
C ALA A 91 -2.72 -4.58 -2.37
N ALA A 92 -2.68 -4.68 -3.70
CA ALA A 92 -2.28 -3.57 -4.56
C ALA A 92 -3.27 -2.38 -4.49
N TYR A 93 -4.56 -2.64 -4.24
CA TYR A 93 -5.56 -1.60 -4.03
C TYR A 93 -5.35 -0.87 -2.70
N LEU A 94 -5.00 -1.60 -1.64
CA LEU A 94 -4.76 -1.03 -0.31
C LEU A 94 -3.52 -0.14 -0.25
N VAL A 95 -2.43 -0.53 -0.93
CA VAL A 95 -1.19 0.28 -1.01
C VAL A 95 -1.38 1.54 -1.85
N ALA A 96 -2.27 1.50 -2.85
CA ALA A 96 -2.57 2.67 -3.68
C ALA A 96 -3.53 3.67 -3.00
N HIS A 97 -4.30 3.24 -1.99
CA HIS A 97 -5.26 4.10 -1.28
C HIS A 97 -4.85 4.49 0.14
N ASN A 98 -3.92 3.77 0.76
CA ASN A 98 -3.38 4.09 2.07
C ASN A 98 -1.86 4.13 1.92
N GLY A 99 -1.28 5.32 1.98
CA GLY A 99 0.16 5.44 2.15
C GLY A 99 0.59 4.56 3.32
N GLU A 100 1.56 3.68 3.07
CA GLU A 100 2.17 2.82 4.07
C GLU A 100 2.90 3.72 5.08
N LEU A 101 2.22 4.03 6.18
CA LEU A 101 2.88 4.35 7.45
C LEU A 101 3.12 3.00 8.12
N GLY A 102 4.38 2.73 8.41
CA GLY A 102 4.81 1.51 9.07
C GLY A 102 4.03 1.25 10.36
N GLU A 103 3.87 -0.02 10.70
CA GLU A 103 3.35 -0.47 11.98
C GLU A 103 4.30 0.00 13.11
N GLU A 104 4.03 1.19 13.65
CA GLU A 104 4.36 1.51 15.03
C GLU A 104 3.10 1.38 15.88
N GLU A 105 3.22 0.60 16.96
CA GLU A 105 2.16 0.44 17.95
C GLU A 105 1.76 1.81 18.54
N GLY A 106 0.50 2.21 18.36
CA GLY A 106 -0.18 3.18 19.23
C GLY A 106 -0.49 4.57 18.68
N THR A 107 -0.41 4.82 17.37
CA THR A 107 -0.92 6.07 16.78
C THR A 107 -2.44 5.99 16.54
N ALA A 108 -3.18 6.95 17.09
CA ALA A 108 -4.60 7.07 16.82
C ALA A 108 -4.79 7.36 15.33
N LYS A 109 -5.60 6.56 14.63
CA LYS A 109 -5.92 6.82 13.22
C LYS A 109 -6.42 8.27 13.07
N PRO A 110 -5.82 9.09 12.18
CA PRO A 110 -6.27 10.46 11.99
C PRO A 110 -7.73 10.46 11.54
N THR A 111 -8.53 11.36 12.10
CA THR A 111 -9.96 11.47 11.76
C THR A 111 -10.11 12.16 10.40
N ALA A 112 -11.30 12.05 9.80
CA ALA A 112 -11.59 12.74 8.56
C ALA A 112 -11.42 14.27 8.69
N GLU A 113 -11.86 14.83 9.82
CA GLU A 113 -11.74 16.25 10.13
C GLU A 113 -10.27 16.67 10.26
N SER A 114 -9.41 15.87 10.90
CA SER A 114 -7.98 16.21 11.02
C SER A 114 -7.25 16.12 9.68
N LEU A 115 -7.55 15.11 8.87
CA LEU A 115 -7.02 15.00 7.50
C LEU A 115 -7.45 16.21 6.64
N VAL A 116 -8.72 16.59 6.68
CA VAL A 116 -9.24 17.76 5.95
C VAL A 116 -8.66 19.06 6.50
N ALA A 117 -8.47 19.19 7.82
CA ALA A 117 -7.87 20.37 8.44
C ALA A 117 -6.40 20.55 8.04
N CYS A 118 -5.65 19.46 7.98
CA CYS A 118 -4.22 19.48 7.70
C CYS A 118 -3.86 19.37 6.22
N ALA A 119 -4.84 19.22 5.34
CA ALA A 119 -4.64 19.35 3.90
C ALA A 119 -4.24 20.79 3.50
N THR A 120 -3.29 20.94 2.57
CA THR A 120 -3.06 22.22 1.87
C THR A 120 -4.17 22.45 0.87
N ASP A 121 -4.50 21.45 0.07
CA ASP A 121 -5.44 21.53 -1.04
C ASP A 121 -6.38 20.33 -1.03
N ILE A 122 -7.66 20.60 -1.31
CA ILE A 122 -8.66 19.57 -1.56
C ILE A 122 -9.40 19.95 -2.83
N ALA A 123 -9.23 19.15 -3.87
CA ALA A 123 -9.77 19.44 -5.18
C ALA A 123 -10.18 18.17 -5.91
N GLU A 124 -11.19 18.31 -6.76
CA GLU A 124 -11.58 17.32 -7.75
C GLU A 124 -11.21 17.82 -9.14
N GLY A 125 -10.77 16.92 -9.99
CA GLY A 125 -10.48 17.23 -11.39
C GLY A 125 -10.09 16.01 -12.20
N LYS A 126 -9.50 16.27 -13.37
CA LYS A 126 -8.98 15.25 -14.28
C LYS A 126 -7.47 15.29 -14.34
N VAL A 127 -6.83 14.13 -14.29
CA VAL A 127 -5.39 14.00 -14.46
C VAL A 127 -5.03 14.36 -15.89
N THR A 128 -4.16 15.33 -16.08
CA THR A 128 -3.69 15.80 -17.40
C THR A 128 -2.24 15.42 -17.68
N ARG A 129 -1.47 15.07 -16.64
CA ARG A 129 -0.08 14.63 -16.78
C ARG A 129 0.35 13.75 -15.62
N VAL A 130 1.16 12.74 -15.91
CA VAL A 130 1.85 11.91 -14.92
C VAL A 130 3.32 11.81 -15.30
N GLU A 131 4.21 12.26 -14.42
CA GLU A 131 5.67 12.19 -14.60
C GLU A 131 6.27 11.26 -13.54
N ARG A 132 7.04 10.25 -13.95
CA ARG A 132 7.83 9.48 -12.99
C ARG A 132 8.96 10.31 -12.42
N LEU A 133 9.11 10.28 -11.11
CA LEU A 133 10.24 10.84 -10.40
C LEU A 133 11.28 9.73 -10.24
N GLY A 134 12.56 10.05 -10.43
CA GLY A 134 13.62 9.04 -10.43
C GLY A 134 13.80 8.38 -9.05
N GLY A 135 14.27 7.12 -9.03
CA GLY A 135 14.42 6.34 -7.81
C GLY A 135 13.06 6.01 -7.17
N ASP A 136 12.98 6.08 -5.85
CA ASP A 136 11.78 5.74 -5.07
C ASP A 136 10.88 6.95 -4.79
N GLN A 137 11.00 8.01 -5.60
CA GLN A 137 10.28 9.27 -5.41
C GLN A 137 8.83 9.24 -5.91
N GLY A 138 8.39 8.13 -6.52
CA GLY A 138 7.03 7.95 -7.02
C GLY A 138 6.74 8.77 -8.29
N VAL A 139 5.54 9.33 -8.38
CA VAL A 139 5.06 10.11 -9.53
C VAL A 139 4.68 11.52 -9.14
N ARG A 140 4.92 12.48 -10.05
CA ARG A 140 4.32 13.81 -10.03
C ARG A 140 3.10 13.82 -10.94
N VAL A 141 1.95 14.17 -10.37
CA VAL A 141 0.66 14.19 -11.06
C VAL A 141 0.20 15.63 -11.22
N THR A 142 -0.31 15.98 -12.41
CA THR A 142 -0.99 17.26 -12.65
C THR A 142 -2.47 17.01 -12.86
N LEU A 143 -3.30 17.70 -12.08
CA LEU A 143 -4.75 17.68 -12.12
C LEU A 143 -5.26 19.00 -12.68
N SER A 144 -6.11 18.96 -13.71
CA SER A 144 -6.92 20.11 -14.11
C SER A 144 -8.12 20.20 -13.16
N VAL A 145 -8.11 21.18 -12.27
CA VAL A 145 -9.13 21.33 -11.21
C VAL A 145 -10.49 21.69 -11.83
N GLU A 146 -11.52 20.93 -11.47
CA GLU A 146 -12.92 21.19 -11.84
C GLU A 146 -13.72 21.75 -10.66
N ARG A 147 -13.42 21.29 -9.44
CA ARG A 147 -14.03 21.77 -8.20
C ARG A 147 -12.99 21.86 -7.10
N THR A 148 -13.00 22.96 -6.36
CA THR A 148 -12.16 23.13 -5.17
C THR A 148 -13.05 23.08 -3.93
N TYR A 149 -12.64 22.26 -2.96
CA TYR A 149 -13.27 22.16 -1.64
C TYR A 149 -12.52 22.98 -0.61
N LYS A 150 -11.18 22.96 -0.69
CA LYS A 150 -10.28 23.73 0.15
C LYS A 150 -9.07 24.19 -0.69
N PRO A 151 -8.86 25.50 -0.87
CA PRO A 151 -7.68 26.00 -1.58
C PRO A 151 -6.44 26.01 -0.66
N ALA A 152 -5.24 26.01 -1.25
CA ALA A 152 -3.97 26.22 -0.56
C ALA A 152 -4.02 27.36 0.47
N GLY A 153 -3.92 27.00 1.76
CA GLY A 153 -3.85 27.96 2.86
C GLY A 153 -5.11 28.82 3.00
N THR A 154 -4.95 30.15 3.00
CA THR A 154 -6.07 31.12 3.05
C THR A 154 -6.33 31.77 1.69
N ALA A 155 -5.88 31.16 0.60
CA ALA A 155 -6.04 31.72 -0.73
C ALA A 155 -7.52 31.74 -1.16
N ALA A 156 -7.85 32.64 -2.10
CA ALA A 156 -9.13 32.60 -2.77
C ALA A 156 -9.28 31.30 -3.59
N THR A 157 -10.51 30.84 -3.76
CA THR A 157 -10.81 29.66 -4.58
C THR A 157 -10.27 29.86 -6.00
N PRO A 158 -9.37 28.99 -6.50
CA PRO A 158 -8.85 29.11 -7.84
C PRO A 158 -9.95 28.85 -8.89
N PRO A 159 -9.86 29.46 -10.08
CA PRO A 159 -10.80 29.20 -11.16
C PRO A 159 -10.70 27.75 -11.65
N ALA A 160 -11.80 27.22 -12.21
CA ALA A 160 -11.79 25.93 -12.88
C ALA A 160 -10.77 25.91 -14.03
N GLY A 161 -10.11 24.77 -14.23
CA GLY A 161 -9.01 24.59 -15.17
C GLY A 161 -7.63 24.94 -14.60
N THR A 162 -7.53 25.46 -13.37
CA THR A 162 -6.24 25.70 -12.72
C THR A 162 -5.51 24.37 -12.50
N PRO A 163 -4.21 24.26 -12.86
CA PRO A 163 -3.46 23.04 -12.59
C PRO A 163 -3.10 22.93 -11.10
N LEU A 164 -3.43 21.79 -10.49
CA LEU A 164 -2.93 21.36 -9.18
C LEU A 164 -1.87 20.28 -9.39
N VAL A 165 -0.72 20.42 -8.73
CA VAL A 165 0.41 19.47 -8.85
C VAL A 165 0.69 18.86 -7.49
N PHE A 166 0.78 17.54 -7.43
CA PHE A 166 1.13 16.80 -6.22
C PHE A 166 2.03 15.61 -6.56
N THR A 167 2.70 15.07 -5.53
CA THR A 167 3.49 13.84 -5.63
C THR A 167 2.76 12.70 -4.94
N ALA A 168 2.82 11.50 -5.49
CA ALA A 168 2.23 10.30 -4.90
C ALA A 168 3.16 9.10 -5.11
N ALA A 169 3.08 8.10 -4.25
CA ALA A 169 3.74 6.83 -4.47
C ALA A 169 3.23 6.18 -5.77
N GLU A 170 4.13 5.55 -6.53
CA GLU A 170 3.75 4.77 -7.72
C GLU A 170 3.64 3.30 -7.31
N SER A 171 2.48 2.69 -7.56
CA SER A 171 2.29 1.24 -7.45
C SER A 171 2.61 0.55 -8.77
N ALA A 172 2.78 -0.79 -8.74
CA ALA A 172 3.13 -1.57 -9.93
C ALA A 172 2.11 -1.44 -11.08
N ASP A 173 0.84 -1.23 -10.74
CA ASP A 173 -0.21 -0.85 -11.69
C ASP A 173 -0.41 0.66 -11.67
N PRO A 174 -0.43 1.35 -12.83
CA PRO A 174 -0.52 2.80 -12.84
C PRO A 174 -1.91 3.21 -12.34
N TYR A 175 -2.00 3.66 -11.09
CA TYR A 175 -3.23 4.18 -10.51
C TYR A 175 -3.57 5.56 -11.09
N PHE A 176 -2.55 6.42 -11.20
CA PHE A 176 -2.64 7.71 -11.86
C PHE A 176 -2.47 7.54 -13.38
N ARG A 177 -3.50 7.91 -14.14
CA ARG A 177 -3.50 7.86 -15.62
C ARG A 177 -4.12 9.14 -16.16
N GLU A 178 -3.58 9.65 -17.27
CA GLU A 178 -4.21 10.78 -17.96
C GLU A 178 -5.68 10.47 -18.29
N GLY A 179 -6.54 11.47 -18.09
CA GLY A 179 -8.00 11.35 -18.22
C GLY A 179 -8.73 10.82 -16.98
N ALA A 180 -8.03 10.19 -16.02
CA ALA A 180 -8.65 9.73 -14.79
C ALA A 180 -9.22 10.91 -14.00
N ARG A 181 -10.48 10.79 -13.56
CA ARG A 181 -11.13 11.79 -12.71
C ARG A 181 -11.00 11.37 -11.25
N MET A 182 -10.60 12.30 -10.39
CA MET A 182 -10.41 12.01 -8.97
C MET A 182 -10.53 13.24 -8.09
N LEU A 183 -10.87 13.00 -6.83
CA LEU A 183 -10.70 13.93 -5.72
C LEU A 183 -9.38 13.62 -5.02
N VAL A 184 -8.62 14.66 -4.69
CA VAL A 184 -7.34 14.56 -4.00
C VAL A 184 -7.34 15.47 -2.77
N VAL A 185 -6.81 14.95 -1.67
CA VAL A 185 -6.55 15.65 -0.41
C VAL A 185 -5.04 15.66 -0.23
N VAL A 186 -4.42 16.82 -0.47
CA VAL A 186 -2.95 16.96 -0.42
C VAL A 186 -2.56 17.35 1.00
N SER A 187 -1.79 16.51 1.68
CA SER A 187 -1.31 16.80 3.04
C SER A 187 -0.36 17.99 3.06
N ARG A 188 -0.33 18.73 4.18
CA ARG A 188 0.70 19.74 4.47
C ARG A 188 2.02 19.14 4.91
N PHE A 189 2.01 17.90 5.39
CA PHE A 189 3.19 17.24 5.90
C PHE A 189 3.98 16.66 4.75
N ALA A 190 5.25 17.05 4.64
CA ALA A 190 6.09 16.60 3.54
C ALA A 190 6.35 15.09 3.65
N GLY A 191 6.26 14.38 2.52
CA GLY A 191 6.46 12.93 2.45
C GLY A 191 5.19 12.11 2.64
N GLU A 192 4.10 12.69 3.15
CA GLU A 192 2.79 12.04 3.14
C GLU A 192 2.20 12.06 1.74
N GLY A 193 1.76 10.89 1.27
CA GLY A 193 1.01 10.77 0.02
C GLY A 193 -0.37 11.41 0.14
N PRO A 194 -0.97 11.85 -0.97
CA PRO A 194 -2.33 12.38 -0.96
C PRO A 194 -3.32 11.25 -0.65
N VAL A 195 -4.41 11.58 0.06
CA VAL A 195 -5.60 10.72 0.06
C VAL A 195 -6.32 10.97 -1.27
N THR A 196 -6.68 9.89 -1.96
CA THR A 196 -7.29 10.00 -3.30
C THR A 196 -8.55 9.16 -3.41
N PHE A 197 -9.49 9.65 -4.21
CA PHE A 197 -10.75 8.98 -4.51
C PHE A 197 -11.03 9.10 -6.00
N ARG A 198 -10.99 7.99 -6.74
CA ARG A 198 -11.07 8.00 -8.20
C ARG A 198 -12.44 7.53 -8.70
N GLU A 199 -12.88 8.12 -9.80
CA GLU A 199 -14.12 7.76 -10.49
C GLU A 199 -14.07 6.29 -10.93
N GLY A 200 -15.14 5.55 -10.67
CA GLY A 200 -15.27 4.12 -11.00
C GLY A 200 -14.57 3.14 -10.05
N ASP A 201 -13.80 3.61 -9.06
CA ASP A 201 -13.29 2.72 -8.02
C ASP A 201 -14.40 2.32 -7.05
N PRO A 202 -14.36 1.12 -6.45
CA PRO A 202 -15.34 0.74 -5.45
C PRO A 202 -15.21 1.62 -4.19
N PRO A 203 -16.32 2.02 -3.54
CA PRO A 203 -16.24 2.68 -2.24
C PRO A 203 -15.61 1.74 -1.20
N PRO A 204 -15.04 2.26 -0.10
CA PRO A 204 -14.30 1.48 0.89
C PRO A 204 -15.12 0.44 1.69
N GLY A 205 -16.43 0.36 1.47
CA GLY A 205 -17.33 -0.56 2.17
C GLY A 205 -17.31 -0.31 3.69
N ASP A 206 -17.37 -1.39 4.47
CA ASP A 206 -17.44 -1.35 5.95
C ASP A 206 -16.16 -0.79 6.61
N SER A 207 -15.07 -0.65 5.85
CA SER A 207 -13.82 -0.03 6.33
C SER A 207 -13.84 1.49 6.28
N GLY A 208 -14.76 2.07 5.50
CA GLY A 208 -14.95 3.50 5.37
C GLY A 208 -15.88 4.08 6.42
N GLU A 209 -15.88 5.40 6.51
CA GLU A 209 -16.86 6.12 7.29
C GLU A 209 -18.23 6.06 6.60
N ASP A 210 -19.31 5.95 7.38
CA ASP A 210 -20.66 6.03 6.82
C ASP A 210 -20.96 7.45 6.32
N VAL A 211 -20.96 7.58 4.99
CA VAL A 211 -21.34 8.79 4.25
C VAL A 211 -22.66 8.60 3.49
N GLY A 212 -23.40 7.53 3.81
CA GLY A 212 -24.60 7.10 3.12
C GLY A 212 -24.30 6.39 1.80
N LYS A 213 -25.37 6.15 1.02
CA LYS A 213 -25.28 5.46 -0.27
C LYS A 213 -24.45 6.25 -1.27
N VAL A 214 -23.54 5.57 -1.98
CA VAL A 214 -22.66 6.12 -3.02
C VAL A 214 -22.48 5.09 -4.14
N ASP A 215 -22.28 5.56 -5.36
CA ASP A 215 -22.11 4.70 -6.54
C ASP A 215 -20.64 4.29 -6.74
N ASP A 216 -19.68 5.17 -6.46
CA ASP A 216 -18.25 4.93 -6.61
C ASP A 216 -17.38 5.64 -5.55
N GLY A 217 -16.08 5.41 -5.62
CA GLY A 217 -15.08 5.98 -4.73
C GLY A 217 -15.03 7.50 -4.83
N LEU A 218 -15.21 8.08 -6.01
CA LEU A 218 -15.24 9.54 -6.17
C LEU A 218 -16.44 10.15 -5.43
N GLU A 219 -17.65 9.60 -5.60
CA GLU A 219 -18.83 10.07 -4.86
C GLU A 219 -18.66 9.90 -3.35
N TYR A 220 -18.08 8.78 -2.91
CA TYR A 220 -17.67 8.58 -1.51
C TYR A 220 -16.77 9.71 -1.03
N GLY A 221 -15.68 9.99 -1.75
CA GLY A 221 -14.71 11.03 -1.40
C GLY A 221 -15.33 12.41 -1.28
N ARG A 222 -16.27 12.76 -2.19
CA ARG A 222 -16.99 14.04 -2.12
C ARG A 222 -17.79 14.17 -0.81
N LYS A 223 -18.59 13.15 -0.48
CA LYS A 223 -19.42 13.18 0.73
C LYS A 223 -18.59 13.13 1.99
N TRP A 224 -17.51 12.35 1.97
CA TRP A 224 -16.54 12.26 3.05
C TRP A 224 -15.90 13.63 3.37
N VAL A 225 -15.40 14.34 2.35
CA VAL A 225 -14.87 15.71 2.52
C VAL A 225 -15.95 16.68 2.98
N GLU A 226 -17.13 16.68 2.35
CA GLU A 226 -18.22 17.61 2.69
C GLU A 226 -18.72 17.43 4.13
N LYS A 227 -18.74 16.19 4.62
CA LYS A 227 -19.09 15.85 6.01
C LYS A 227 -18.03 16.33 7.00
N ALA A 228 -16.75 16.19 6.67
CA ALA A 228 -15.63 16.55 7.54
C ALA A 228 -15.31 18.05 7.58
N LEU A 229 -15.63 18.80 6.51
CA LEU A 229 -15.29 20.23 6.37
C LEU A 229 -15.74 21.09 7.56
N PRO A 230 -16.99 21.03 8.06
CA PRO A 230 -17.42 21.84 9.21
C PRO A 230 -16.62 21.56 10.49
N GLY A 231 -16.29 20.29 10.75
CA GLY A 231 -15.53 19.87 11.92
C GLY A 231 -14.02 20.13 11.81
N SER A 232 -13.51 20.34 10.60
CA SER A 232 -12.09 20.62 10.35
C SER A 232 -11.62 22.02 10.78
N VAL A 233 -12.57 22.96 10.97
CA VAL A 233 -12.25 24.36 11.25
C VAL A 233 -11.65 24.50 12.65
N GLY A 234 -10.45 25.09 12.72
CA GLY A 234 -9.79 25.38 14.00
C GLY A 234 -9.02 24.22 14.61
N ILE A 235 -8.92 23.08 13.93
CA ILE A 235 -8.02 21.99 14.31
C ILE A 235 -6.56 22.43 14.11
N ASP A 236 -5.71 22.14 15.09
CA ASP A 236 -4.27 22.39 15.03
C ASP A 236 -3.57 21.29 14.23
N CYS A 237 -2.60 21.68 13.41
CA CYS A 237 -1.83 20.82 12.51
C CYS A 237 -0.32 20.97 12.77
N SER A 238 0.05 21.29 14.01
CA SER A 238 1.45 21.46 14.41
C SER A 238 2.24 20.15 14.45
N ASP A 239 1.57 19.02 14.69
CA ASP A 239 2.18 17.70 14.72
C ASP A 239 1.58 16.77 13.64
N PRO A 240 2.42 16.01 12.91
CA PRO A 240 1.98 14.85 12.14
C PRO A 240 1.64 13.76 13.16
N GLY A 241 0.35 13.55 13.41
CA GLY A 241 -0.14 12.66 14.46
C GLY A 241 0.31 11.21 14.35
#